data_AF-A0A719CWV2-F1
#
_entry.id   AF-A0A719CWV2-F1
#
_cell.length_a   1.000
_cell.length_b   1.000
_cell.length_c   1.000
_cell.angle_alpha   90.00
_cell.angle_beta   90.00
_cell.angle_gamma   90.00
#
_symmetry.space_group_name_H-M   'P 1'
#
loop_
_entity.id
_entity.type
_entity.pdbx_description
1 polymer ?
#
loop_
_entity_poly.entity_id
_entity_poly.type
_entity_poly.pdbx_seq_one_letter_code
_entity_poly.pdbx_strand_id
1 'polypeptide(L)'
;MSCIKKIIFSSLLSFSAFVGAAEYGDTRFSAKVFSGTCDIAIYVDGVVARDVYMGNVTLGGTSTKKTFVVKAADPSKPECRIFATSGKYTSARVTLASGALNNKGLGNWLGTATDAWLRITSVNALANKDITFKDSVVMFPINKLISDGFQFDAFLNGVTKAGTYQSGVVLTVAYL
;
A
#
# COMPACT_ATOMS: atom_id res chain seq x y z
N MET A 1 18.79 44.56 61.39
CA MET A 1 19.25 43.75 60.25
C MET A 1 18.44 42.46 60.22
N SER A 2 17.51 42.39 59.26
CA SER A 2 16.65 41.24 58.98
C SER A 2 17.38 40.28 58.04
N CYS A 3 17.27 38.97 58.25
CA CYS A 3 16.67 38.07 57.25
C CYS A 3 16.58 36.62 57.74
N ILE A 4 15.37 36.31 58.19
CA ILE A 4 14.53 35.12 58.02
C ILE A 4 15.14 33.86 57.36
N LYS A 5 14.82 32.74 58.02
CA LYS A 5 15.12 31.34 57.73
C LYS A 5 13.95 30.69 56.95
N LYS A 6 14.30 29.75 56.05
CA LYS A 6 13.48 28.71 55.36
C LYS A 6 12.60 29.17 54.18
N ILE A 7 12.74 28.49 53.03
CA ILE A 7 11.74 27.56 52.45
C ILE A 7 12.36 26.87 51.22
N ILE A 8 12.17 25.56 51.15
CA ILE A 8 12.50 24.64 50.04
C ILE A 8 11.49 24.86 48.91
N PHE A 9 11.94 24.96 47.66
CA PHE A 9 11.08 24.74 46.50
C PHE A 9 11.82 23.95 45.42
N SER A 10 11.47 22.67 45.32
CA SER A 10 11.92 21.72 44.31
C SER A 10 11.31 22.07 42.96
N SER A 11 12.11 22.56 42.01
CA SER A 11 11.67 22.70 40.62
C SER A 11 11.83 21.37 39.90
N LEU A 12 10.73 20.60 39.82
CA LEU A 12 10.60 19.52 38.85
C LEU A 12 10.67 20.11 37.43
N LEU A 13 11.76 19.85 36.73
CA LEU A 13 11.83 20.01 35.28
C LEU A 13 11.06 18.84 34.66
N SER A 14 9.78 19.06 34.38
CA SER A 14 8.97 18.19 33.53
C SER A 14 9.51 18.26 32.10
N PHE A 15 10.29 17.25 31.71
CA PHE A 15 10.60 16.98 30.31
C PHE A 15 9.32 16.55 29.60
N SER A 16 8.65 17.48 28.92
CA SER A 16 7.63 17.16 27.94
C SER A 16 8.30 16.47 26.75
N ALA A 17 8.11 15.16 26.65
CA ALA A 17 8.48 14.40 25.46
C ALA A 17 7.63 14.90 24.28
N PHE A 18 8.22 15.75 23.45
CA PHE A 18 7.68 16.08 22.15
C PHE A 18 7.85 14.84 21.27
N VAL A 19 6.83 13.99 21.21
CA VAL A 19 6.69 12.99 20.15
C VAL A 19 6.37 13.74 18.86
N GLY A 20 7.42 14.28 18.21
CA GLY A 20 7.29 14.81 16.87
C GLY A 20 6.76 13.70 15.97
N ALA A 21 5.57 13.90 15.41
CA ALA A 21 5.11 13.13 14.27
C ALA A 21 6.09 13.41 13.13
N ALA A 22 7.02 12.49 12.90
CA ALA A 22 7.90 12.55 11.75
C ALA A 22 7.09 12.11 10.53
N GLU A 23 6.72 13.07 9.69
CA GLU A 23 6.13 12.80 8.39
C GLU A 23 7.26 12.46 7.42
N TYR A 24 7.40 11.17 7.10
CA TYR A 24 8.37 10.67 6.14
C TYR A 24 7.78 10.76 4.73
N GLY A 25 8.24 11.72 3.94
CA GLY A 25 8.01 11.76 2.50
C GLY A 25 9.20 11.18 1.75
N ASP A 26 9.26 9.86 1.59
CA ASP A 26 10.26 9.24 0.71
C ASP A 26 9.98 9.66 -0.74
N THR A 27 10.87 10.44 -1.35
CA THR A 27 10.80 10.74 -2.78
C THR A 27 11.27 9.52 -3.57
N ARG A 28 10.35 8.61 -3.88
CA ARG A 28 10.65 7.39 -4.65
C ARG A 28 10.56 7.64 -6.15
N PHE A 29 11.73 7.72 -6.80
CA PHE A 29 11.84 7.68 -8.25
C PHE A 29 11.68 6.24 -8.75
N SER A 30 10.44 5.87 -9.05
CA SER A 30 10.12 4.59 -9.70
C SER A 30 9.90 4.83 -11.20
N ALA A 31 10.68 4.15 -12.05
CA ALA A 31 10.50 4.11 -13.50
C ALA A 31 10.57 2.64 -13.97
N LYS A 32 9.74 2.30 -14.97
CA LYS A 32 9.80 1.01 -15.67
C LYS A 32 10.17 1.26 -17.13
N VAL A 33 11.16 0.53 -17.63
CA VAL A 33 11.58 0.55 -19.04
C VAL A 33 11.09 -0.74 -19.67
N PHE A 34 10.20 -0.65 -20.65
CA PHE A 34 9.70 -1.80 -21.41
C PHE A 34 9.71 -1.52 -22.91
N SER A 35 9.91 -2.55 -23.72
CA SER A 35 9.73 -2.48 -25.17
C SER A 35 8.23 -2.62 -25.50
N GLY A 36 7.55 -1.51 -25.77
CA GLY A 36 6.23 -1.50 -26.44
C GLY A 36 5.02 -2.05 -25.65
N THR A 37 5.11 -2.22 -24.34
CA THR A 37 3.95 -2.60 -23.51
C THR A 37 3.17 -1.36 -23.07
N CYS A 38 1.85 -1.40 -23.17
CA CYS A 38 0.96 -0.41 -22.56
C CYS A 38 1.43 0.04 -21.16
N ASP A 39 1.70 1.33 -21.01
CA ASP A 39 2.06 1.90 -19.71
C ASP A 39 0.93 1.66 -18.72
N ILE A 40 1.28 1.21 -17.50
CA ILE A 40 0.33 1.04 -16.41
C ILE A 40 0.62 2.05 -15.31
N ALA A 41 -0.43 2.49 -14.63
CA ALA A 41 -0.33 3.27 -13.42
C ALA A 41 -1.21 2.66 -12.32
N ILE A 42 -0.86 2.98 -11.08
CA ILE A 42 -1.66 2.65 -9.90
C ILE A 42 -2.49 3.88 -9.59
N TYR A 43 -3.79 3.68 -9.39
CA TYR A 43 -4.73 4.72 -9.03
C TYR A 43 -5.31 4.43 -7.66
N VAL A 44 -5.44 5.47 -6.84
CA VAL A 44 -6.19 5.46 -5.58
C VAL A 44 -7.14 6.63 -5.66
N ASP A 45 -8.42 6.42 -5.37
CA ASP A 45 -9.44 7.47 -5.43
C ASP A 45 -9.45 8.25 -6.78
N GLY A 46 -9.14 7.54 -7.88
CA GLY A 46 -9.14 8.08 -9.24
C GLY A 46 -7.88 8.84 -9.66
N VAL A 47 -6.94 9.10 -8.75
CA VAL A 47 -5.68 9.79 -9.04
C VAL A 47 -4.50 8.83 -9.11
N VAL A 48 -3.50 9.14 -9.96
CA VAL A 48 -2.27 8.35 -10.02
C VAL A 48 -1.55 8.45 -8.69
N ALA A 49 -1.31 7.32 -8.04
CA ALA A 49 -0.73 7.24 -6.71
C ALA A 49 0.60 6.48 -6.74
N ARG A 50 1.57 6.95 -5.95
CA ARG A 50 2.81 6.23 -5.67
C ARG A 50 2.71 5.41 -4.37
N ASP A 51 1.91 5.91 -3.44
CA ASP A 51 1.69 5.32 -2.13
C ASP A 51 0.19 5.19 -1.85
N VAL A 52 -0.18 4.16 -1.09
CA VAL A 52 -1.56 3.97 -0.61
C VAL A 52 -1.57 4.32 0.87
N TYR A 53 -2.07 5.51 1.22
CA TYR A 53 -2.18 5.92 2.61
C TYR A 53 -3.35 5.24 3.30
N MET A 54 -3.04 4.42 4.31
CA MET A 54 -4.03 3.63 5.06
C MET A 54 -4.67 4.38 6.24
N GLY A 55 -4.15 5.56 6.58
CA GLY A 55 -4.57 6.28 7.78
C GLY A 55 -4.06 5.65 9.08
N ASN A 56 -4.71 6.03 10.17
CA ASN A 56 -4.41 5.52 11.50
C ASN A 56 -5.40 4.42 11.90
N VAL A 57 -4.93 3.48 12.72
CA VAL A 57 -5.74 2.39 13.26
C VAL A 57 -5.45 2.25 14.75
N THR A 58 -6.49 1.95 15.54
CA THR A 58 -6.35 1.64 16.96
C THR A 58 -5.80 0.22 17.15
N LEU A 59 -5.25 -0.07 18.33
CA LEU A 59 -4.92 -1.45 18.70
C LEU A 59 -6.18 -2.33 18.65
N GLY A 60 -6.05 -3.50 18.05
CA GLY A 60 -7.13 -4.44 17.76
C GLY A 60 -8.08 -3.99 16.65
N GLY A 61 -7.93 -2.78 16.13
CA GLY A 61 -8.77 -2.21 15.09
C GLY A 61 -8.32 -2.57 13.68
N THR A 62 -9.19 -2.22 12.73
CA THR A 62 -8.94 -2.27 11.29
C THR A 62 -9.17 -0.88 10.68
N SER A 63 -8.34 -0.47 9.72
CA SER A 63 -8.55 0.79 8.99
C SER A 63 -9.82 0.76 8.16
N THR A 64 -10.26 1.93 7.69
CA THR A 64 -11.19 2.00 6.56
C THR A 64 -10.59 1.29 5.35
N LYS A 65 -11.47 0.70 4.53
CA LYS A 65 -11.10 0.10 3.25
C LYS A 65 -10.44 1.14 2.34
N LYS A 66 -9.34 0.76 1.69
CA LYS A 66 -8.78 1.50 0.56
C LYS A 66 -8.76 0.62 -0.68
N THR A 67 -9.25 1.15 -1.79
CA THR A 67 -9.18 0.44 -3.08
C THR A 67 -8.07 1.08 -3.90
N PHE A 68 -7.16 0.26 -4.41
CA PHE A 68 -6.20 0.69 -5.42
C PHE A 68 -6.41 -0.11 -6.71
N VAL A 69 -6.13 0.54 -7.83
CA VAL A 69 -6.47 0.06 -9.16
C VAL A 69 -5.24 0.11 -10.05
N VAL A 70 -4.89 -1.02 -10.67
CA VAL A 70 -3.84 -1.09 -11.69
C VAL A 70 -4.50 -1.07 -13.06
N LYS A 71 -4.24 -0.05 -13.86
CA LYS A 71 -4.81 0.07 -15.22
C LYS A 71 -3.85 0.75 -16.17
N ALA A 72 -4.18 0.70 -17.46
CA ALA A 72 -3.50 1.48 -18.48
C ALA A 72 -3.47 2.97 -18.08
N ALA A 73 -2.28 3.57 -18.12
CA ALA A 73 -2.09 4.99 -17.85
C ALA A 73 -2.83 5.85 -18.89
N ASP A 74 -2.83 5.38 -20.14
CA ASP A 74 -3.63 5.94 -21.23
C ASP A 74 -4.16 4.80 -22.11
N PRO A 75 -5.42 4.37 -21.91
CA PRO A 75 -6.02 3.28 -22.67
C PRO A 75 -6.25 3.63 -24.14
N SER A 76 -6.20 4.92 -24.51
CA SER A 76 -6.41 5.36 -25.88
C SER A 76 -5.19 5.11 -26.77
N LYS A 77 -3.99 4.90 -26.20
CA LYS A 77 -2.77 4.72 -26.99
C LYS A 77 -2.77 3.39 -27.76
N PRO A 78 -2.20 3.34 -28.99
CA PRO A 78 -2.17 2.14 -29.81
C PRO A 78 -1.67 0.89 -29.09
N GLU A 79 -0.60 1.02 -28.30
CA GLU A 79 0.04 -0.05 -27.51
C GLU A 79 -0.86 -0.62 -26.40
N CYS A 80 -1.90 0.12 -25.98
CA CYS A 80 -2.91 -0.34 -25.03
C CYS A 80 -4.18 -0.85 -25.74
N ARG A 81 -4.56 -0.26 -26.86
CA ARG A 81 -5.76 -0.67 -27.63
C ARG A 81 -5.70 -2.10 -28.14
N ILE A 82 -4.50 -2.68 -28.27
CA ILE A 82 -4.31 -4.09 -28.64
C ILE A 82 -5.09 -5.04 -27.70
N PHE A 83 -5.31 -4.67 -26.44
CA PHE A 83 -6.04 -5.48 -25.47
C PHE A 83 -7.55 -5.48 -25.68
N ALA A 84 -8.09 -4.50 -26.43
CA ALA A 84 -9.50 -4.49 -26.84
C ALA A 84 -9.72 -5.20 -28.18
N THR A 85 -8.72 -5.24 -29.05
CA THR A 85 -8.94 -5.45 -30.49
C THR A 85 -8.22 -6.66 -31.07
N SER A 86 -7.08 -7.07 -30.49
CA SER A 86 -6.23 -8.08 -31.13
C SER A 86 -6.72 -9.52 -30.94
N GLY A 87 -7.50 -9.80 -29.90
CA GLY A 87 -7.83 -11.16 -29.47
C GLY A 87 -6.63 -12.02 -29.03
N LYS A 88 -5.40 -11.49 -29.13
CA LYS A 88 -4.15 -12.19 -28.81
C LYS A 88 -4.00 -12.45 -27.32
N TYR A 89 -4.47 -11.52 -26.50
CA TYR A 89 -4.41 -11.60 -25.06
C TYR A 89 -5.82 -11.84 -24.53
N THR A 90 -5.93 -12.69 -23.53
CA THR A 90 -7.20 -13.03 -22.87
C THR A 90 -7.16 -12.72 -21.38
N SER A 91 -5.97 -12.77 -20.78
CA SER A 91 -5.81 -12.55 -19.35
C SER A 91 -4.52 -11.81 -19.01
N ALA A 92 -4.45 -11.29 -17.79
CA ALA A 92 -3.26 -10.70 -17.23
C ALA A 92 -2.93 -11.38 -15.91
N ARG A 93 -1.66 -11.74 -15.74
CA ARG A 93 -1.11 -12.22 -14.46
C ARG A 93 -0.54 -11.03 -13.71
N VAL A 94 -1.12 -10.73 -12.55
CA VAL A 94 -0.59 -9.72 -11.63
C VAL A 94 0.10 -10.44 -10.47
N THR A 95 1.36 -10.08 -10.21
CA THR A 95 2.14 -10.61 -9.10
C THR A 95 2.50 -9.48 -8.14
N LEU A 96 2.17 -9.66 -6.86
CA LEU A 96 2.55 -8.75 -5.78
C LEU A 96 3.64 -9.43 -4.95
N ALA A 97 4.89 -9.02 -5.11
CA ALA A 97 6.04 -9.63 -4.45
C ALA A 97 6.58 -8.72 -3.33
N SER A 98 6.81 -9.27 -2.14
CA SER A 98 7.48 -8.60 -1.04
C SER A 98 8.06 -9.62 -0.06
N GLY A 99 9.23 -9.32 0.50
CA GLY A 99 9.78 -10.08 1.62
C GLY A 99 8.96 -9.95 2.91
N ALA A 100 8.05 -8.97 2.98
CA ALA A 100 7.16 -8.76 4.12
C ALA A 100 5.83 -9.52 4.02
N LEU A 101 5.55 -10.20 2.90
CA LEU A 101 4.35 -11.04 2.80
C LEU A 101 4.45 -12.22 3.78
N ASN A 102 3.40 -12.42 4.56
CA ASN A 102 3.25 -13.50 5.51
C ASN A 102 1.94 -14.27 5.25
N ASN A 103 1.54 -15.14 6.18
CA ASN A 103 0.35 -15.98 6.06
C ASN A 103 -0.98 -15.22 6.14
N LYS A 104 -0.99 -13.97 6.63
CA LYS A 104 -2.17 -13.12 6.75
C LYS A 104 -2.24 -12.08 5.62
N GLY A 105 -1.10 -11.54 5.22
CA GLY A 105 -1.01 -10.47 4.23
C GLY A 105 0.36 -9.82 4.20
N LEU A 106 0.41 -8.51 3.95
CA LEU A 106 1.65 -7.75 3.92
C LEU A 106 2.00 -7.23 5.32
N GLY A 107 2.99 -7.86 5.96
CA GLY A 107 3.50 -7.42 7.25
C GLY A 107 4.20 -6.06 7.19
N ASN A 108 4.42 -5.48 8.35
CA ASN A 108 5.26 -4.30 8.50
C ASN A 108 6.72 -4.61 8.12
N TRP A 109 7.42 -3.69 7.46
CA TRP A 109 8.81 -3.87 7.04
C TRP A 109 9.76 -2.86 7.69
N LEU A 110 9.43 -1.56 7.67
CA LEU A 110 10.28 -0.48 8.21
C LEU A 110 9.72 0.17 9.47
N GLY A 111 8.45 -0.07 9.79
CA GLY A 111 7.80 0.58 10.92
C GLY A 111 8.00 -0.14 12.26
N THR A 112 7.53 0.49 13.33
CA THR A 112 7.70 -0.01 14.71
C THR A 112 6.55 -0.91 15.20
N ALA A 113 5.37 -0.86 14.57
CA ALA A 113 4.23 -1.76 14.84
C ALA A 113 4.47 -3.14 14.19
N THR A 114 5.38 -3.93 14.74
CA THR A 114 5.93 -5.14 14.08
C THR A 114 4.93 -6.28 13.87
N ASP A 115 3.79 -6.27 14.55
CA ASP A 115 2.71 -7.25 14.41
C ASP A 115 1.55 -6.77 13.52
N ALA A 116 1.56 -5.49 13.11
CA ALA A 116 0.59 -4.94 12.19
C ALA A 116 0.80 -5.49 10.77
N TRP A 117 -0.31 -5.68 10.05
CA TRP A 117 -0.30 -6.25 8.71
C TRP A 117 -1.47 -5.73 7.88
N LEU A 118 -1.23 -5.58 6.58
CA LEU A 118 -2.20 -5.15 5.61
C LEU A 118 -2.80 -6.37 4.91
N ARG A 119 -4.12 -6.55 5.01
CA ARG A 119 -4.86 -7.47 4.15
C ARG A 119 -5.00 -6.82 2.80
N ILE A 120 -4.59 -7.51 1.74
CA ILE A 120 -4.83 -7.09 0.36
C ILE A 120 -5.67 -8.20 -0.28
N THR A 121 -6.82 -7.85 -0.86
CA THR A 121 -7.73 -8.79 -1.50
C THR A 121 -7.91 -8.34 -2.95
N SER A 122 -7.68 -9.21 -3.92
CA SER A 122 -8.02 -8.90 -5.31
C SER A 122 -9.53 -8.81 -5.51
N VAL A 123 -9.97 -7.85 -6.29
CA VAL A 123 -11.37 -7.60 -6.65
C VAL A 123 -11.47 -7.64 -8.17
N ASN A 124 -12.54 -8.18 -8.74
CA ASN A 124 -12.74 -8.33 -10.19
C ASN A 124 -11.72 -9.22 -10.94
N ALA A 125 -10.98 -10.04 -10.19
CA ALA A 125 -10.13 -11.09 -10.75
C ALA A 125 -10.97 -12.27 -11.27
N LEU A 126 -10.34 -13.17 -12.03
CA LEU A 126 -10.95 -14.45 -12.40
C LEU A 126 -11.29 -15.28 -11.16
N ALA A 127 -10.44 -15.20 -10.12
CA ALA A 127 -10.71 -15.72 -8.79
C ALA A 127 -10.19 -14.72 -7.76
N ASN A 128 -11.11 -14.09 -7.02
CA ASN A 128 -10.75 -13.16 -5.96
C ASN A 128 -10.15 -13.91 -4.78
N LYS A 129 -9.03 -13.40 -4.25
CA LYS A 129 -8.37 -13.98 -3.09
C LYS A 129 -7.55 -12.96 -2.32
N ASP A 130 -7.21 -13.32 -1.09
CA ASP A 130 -6.26 -12.59 -0.28
C ASP A 130 -4.83 -12.86 -0.77
N ILE A 131 -4.03 -11.80 -0.79
CA ILE A 131 -2.62 -11.83 -1.18
C ILE A 131 -1.80 -12.19 0.04
N THR A 132 -1.16 -13.35 -0.01
CA THR A 132 -0.26 -13.85 1.04
C THR A 132 1.05 -14.30 0.42
N PHE A 133 2.01 -14.74 1.23
CA PHE A 133 3.26 -15.31 0.70
C PHE A 133 3.03 -16.57 -0.15
N LYS A 134 1.94 -17.32 0.09
CA LYS A 134 1.57 -18.50 -0.69
C LYS A 134 0.72 -18.16 -1.91
N ASP A 135 0.03 -17.01 -1.87
CA ASP A 135 -1.00 -16.62 -2.83
C ASP A 135 -0.77 -15.22 -3.40
N SER A 136 0.45 -14.96 -3.88
CA SER A 136 0.89 -13.64 -4.37
C SER A 136 0.57 -13.36 -5.85
N VAL A 137 -0.01 -14.33 -6.55
CA VAL A 137 -0.31 -14.28 -7.99
C VAL A 137 -1.80 -14.31 -8.24
N VAL A 138 -2.30 -13.36 -9.03
CA VAL A 138 -3.72 -13.21 -9.36
C VAL A 138 -3.89 -13.09 -10.87
N MET A 139 -4.93 -13.73 -11.40
CA MET A 139 -5.30 -13.64 -12.81
C MET A 139 -6.51 -12.73 -12.99
N PHE A 140 -6.44 -11.83 -13.96
CA PHE A 140 -7.54 -10.92 -14.33
C PHE A 140 -7.91 -11.09 -15.81
N PRO A 141 -9.17 -10.85 -16.19
CA PRO A 141 -9.54 -10.63 -17.59
C PRO A 141 -8.74 -9.46 -18.18
N ILE A 142 -8.12 -9.62 -19.35
CA ILE A 142 -7.24 -8.58 -19.91
C ILE A 142 -7.97 -7.27 -20.22
N ASN A 143 -9.25 -7.34 -20.59
CA ASN A 143 -10.08 -6.18 -20.93
C ASN A 143 -10.29 -5.22 -19.75
N LYS A 144 -10.08 -5.69 -18.51
CA LYS A 144 -10.12 -4.83 -17.32
C LYS A 144 -8.99 -3.81 -17.34
N LEU A 145 -7.83 -4.11 -17.95
CA LEU A 145 -6.69 -3.20 -17.99
C LEU A 145 -7.02 -1.84 -18.62
N ILE A 146 -7.93 -1.83 -19.60
CA ILE A 146 -8.33 -0.63 -20.36
C ILE A 146 -9.73 -0.11 -19.98
N SER A 147 -10.37 -0.72 -18.98
CA SER A 147 -11.68 -0.32 -18.46
C SER A 147 -11.60 -0.05 -16.95
N ASP A 148 -12.14 -0.95 -16.12
CA ASP A 148 -12.26 -0.79 -14.67
C ASP A 148 -10.92 -0.88 -13.91
N GLY A 149 -9.88 -1.39 -14.56
CA GLY A 149 -8.60 -1.79 -13.98
C GLY A 149 -8.66 -3.06 -13.16
N PHE A 150 -7.48 -3.60 -12.85
CA PHE A 150 -7.31 -4.67 -11.88
C PHE A 150 -7.41 -4.08 -10.49
N GLN A 151 -8.44 -4.46 -9.74
CA GLN A 151 -8.76 -3.82 -8.47
C GLN A 151 -8.26 -4.64 -7.29
N PHE A 152 -7.87 -3.94 -6.24
CA PHE A 152 -7.47 -4.54 -4.97
C PHE A 152 -8.01 -3.71 -3.82
N ASP A 153 -8.63 -4.38 -2.86
CA ASP A 153 -9.05 -3.78 -1.60
C ASP A 153 -8.00 -4.04 -0.53
N ALA A 154 -7.70 -3.04 0.28
CA ALA A 154 -6.70 -3.06 1.33
C ALA A 154 -7.29 -2.62 2.67
N PHE A 155 -6.88 -3.31 3.75
CA PHE A 155 -7.23 -3.01 5.14
C PHE A 155 -6.01 -3.19 6.05
N LEU A 156 -5.65 -2.16 6.81
CA LEU A 156 -4.57 -2.26 7.80
C LEU A 156 -5.12 -2.79 9.12
N ASN A 157 -4.45 -3.79 9.71
CA ASN A 157 -4.81 -4.38 11.00
C ASN A 157 -3.77 -3.97 12.04
N GLY A 158 -4.21 -3.27 13.09
CA GLY A 158 -3.33 -2.66 14.11
C GLY A 158 -2.84 -3.60 15.22
N VAL A 159 -3.44 -4.78 15.34
CA VAL A 159 -3.09 -5.86 16.29
C VAL A 159 -2.76 -5.32 17.70
N THR A 160 -1.61 -5.59 18.33
CA THR A 160 -1.38 -5.24 19.74
C THR A 160 -0.20 -4.28 19.96
N LYS A 161 0.75 -4.16 19.02
CA LYS A 161 1.90 -3.27 19.19
C LYS A 161 1.66 -1.91 18.52
N ALA A 162 1.62 -0.86 19.34
CA ALA A 162 1.57 0.51 18.85
C ALA A 162 2.87 0.90 18.13
N GLY A 163 2.74 1.72 17.08
CA GLY A 163 3.88 2.18 16.31
C GLY A 163 3.50 2.56 14.88
N THR A 164 4.51 2.80 14.06
CA THR A 164 4.34 3.08 12.64
C THR A 164 4.19 1.78 11.84
N TYR A 165 3.40 1.82 10.77
CA TYR A 165 3.35 0.77 9.76
C TYR A 165 3.90 1.33 8.45
N GLN A 166 4.91 0.67 7.89
CA GLN A 166 5.46 1.01 6.58
C GLN A 166 5.91 -0.28 5.88
N SER A 167 5.31 -0.54 4.72
CA SER A 167 5.60 -1.72 3.91
C SER A 167 5.44 -1.41 2.43
N GLY A 168 5.89 -2.33 1.59
CA GLY A 168 5.81 -2.18 0.14
C GLY A 168 5.76 -3.52 -0.58
N VAL A 169 5.17 -3.49 -1.78
CA VAL A 169 5.13 -4.62 -2.71
C VAL A 169 5.64 -4.17 -4.07
N VAL A 170 6.33 -5.07 -4.77
CA VAL A 170 6.63 -4.93 -6.18
C VAL A 170 5.47 -5.52 -6.95
N LEU A 171 4.84 -4.70 -7.81
CA LEU A 171 3.75 -5.15 -8.68
C LEU A 171 4.27 -5.38 -10.10
N THR A 172 4.06 -6.59 -10.60
CA THR A 172 4.37 -6.99 -11.98
C THR A 172 3.11 -7.43 -12.69
N VAL A 173 2.97 -7.05 -13.97
CA VAL A 173 1.87 -7.46 -14.83
C VAL A 173 2.46 -8.15 -16.05
N ALA A 174 2.00 -9.37 -16.33
CA ALA A 174 2.32 -10.10 -17.56
C ALA A 174 1.03 -10.35 -18.35
N TYR A 175 1.03 -10.03 -19.64
CA TYR A 175 -0.11 -10.22 -20.53
C TYR A 175 -0.04 -11.60 -21.18
N LEU A 176 -1.13 -12.36 -21.11
CA LEU A 176 -1.23 -13.76 -21.56
C LEU A 176 -2.29 -13.92 -22.66
#